data_AF-V4VMA2-F1
#
_entry.id   AF-V4VMA2-F1
#
_cell.length_a   1.000
_cell.length_b   1.000
_cell.length_c   1.000
_cell.angle_alpha   90.00
_cell.angle_beta   90.00
_cell.angle_gamma   90.00
#
_symmetry.space_group_name_H-M   'P 1'
#
loop_
_entity.id
_entity.type
_entity.pdbx_description
1 polymer ?
#
loop_
_entity_poly.entity_id
_entity_poly.type
_entity_poly.pdbx_seq_one_letter_code
_entity_poly.pdbx_strand_id
1 'polypeptide(L)'
;METAKNVKDVSPHEFVKAYAAHLKRSGKIELPTWNDIVKTGTLKELAPYDPDWYYIRAASMARKIYLRGGLGVGSFRRIYGGGKRNGSCPPHFSKSSGSVARHILHQLQNTNIIELDSKGGRRITSSGQRDLDQVAGRIAVVAP
;
A
#
# COMPACT_ATOMS: atom_id res chain seq x y z
N MET A 1 -23.24 0.46 -17.46
CA MET A 1 -22.19 0.84 -16.50
C MET A 1 -20.87 0.78 -17.23
N GLU A 2 -20.16 1.90 -17.36
CA GLU A 2 -18.82 1.89 -17.96
C GLU A 2 -17.87 1.17 -17.01
N THR A 3 -17.14 0.18 -17.52
CA THR A 3 -16.12 -0.55 -16.77
C THR A 3 -14.79 0.18 -16.90
N ALA A 4 -14.13 0.46 -15.78
CA ALA A 4 -12.79 1.03 -15.77
C ALA A 4 -11.81 0.15 -16.56
N LYS A 5 -10.99 0.76 -17.41
CA LYS A 5 -10.00 0.04 -18.23
C LYS A 5 -8.69 -0.15 -17.47
N ASN A 6 -8.35 0.77 -16.58
CA ASN A 6 -7.12 0.75 -15.81
C ASN A 6 -7.32 1.25 -14.36
N VAL A 7 -6.30 1.09 -13.53
CA VAL A 7 -6.28 1.56 -12.12
C VAL A 7 -6.37 3.10 -11.95
N LYS A 8 -6.06 3.86 -13.00
CA LYS A 8 -6.12 5.34 -13.02
C LYS A 8 -7.56 5.84 -13.14
N ASP A 9 -8.45 5.05 -13.74
CA ASP A 9 -9.84 5.41 -13.98
C ASP A 9 -10.74 5.23 -12.75
N VAL A 10 -10.21 4.64 -11.66
CA VAL A 10 -10.98 4.30 -10.45
C VAL A 10 -10.60 5.18 -9.26
N SER A 11 -11.61 5.50 -8.43
CA SER A 11 -11.42 6.14 -7.14
C SER A 11 -10.35 5.41 -6.30
N PRO A 12 -9.32 6.11 -5.80
CA PRO A 12 -8.25 5.49 -5.01
C PRO A 12 -8.77 4.76 -3.76
N HIS A 13 -9.81 5.30 -3.13
CA HIS A 13 -10.35 4.75 -1.89
C HIS A 13 -11.07 3.42 -2.10
N GLU A 14 -11.91 3.36 -3.13
CA GLU A 14 -12.64 2.14 -3.50
C GLU A 14 -11.69 1.07 -4.01
N PHE A 15 -10.72 1.46 -4.85
CA PHE A 15 -9.69 0.56 -5.34
C PHE A 15 -8.90 -0.10 -4.21
N VAL A 16 -8.43 0.70 -3.24
CA VAL A 16 -7.62 0.16 -2.13
C VAL A 16 -8.43 -0.85 -1.30
N LYS A 17 -9.72 -0.59 -1.04
CA LYS A 17 -10.58 -1.53 -0.32
C LYS A 17 -10.79 -2.83 -1.11
N ALA A 18 -11.15 -2.73 -2.39
CA ALA A 18 -11.39 -3.88 -3.25
C ALA A 18 -10.13 -4.74 -3.43
N TYR A 19 -8.98 -4.11 -3.64
CA TYR A 19 -7.72 -4.81 -3.81
C TYR A 19 -7.21 -5.40 -2.49
N ALA A 20 -7.44 -4.75 -1.34
CA ALA A 20 -7.14 -5.36 -0.03
C ALA A 20 -7.92 -6.66 0.19
N ALA A 21 -9.22 -6.67 -0.15
CA ALA A 21 -10.05 -7.88 -0.11
C ALA A 21 -9.57 -8.95 -1.11
N HIS A 22 -9.05 -8.56 -2.27
CA HIS A 22 -8.43 -9.49 -3.22
C HIS A 22 -7.16 -10.14 -2.65
N LEU A 23 -6.27 -9.33 -2.09
CA LEU A 23 -5.04 -9.82 -1.46
C LEU A 23 -5.33 -10.78 -0.30
N LYS A 24 -6.33 -10.46 0.54
CA LYS A 24 -6.76 -11.34 1.63
C LYS A 24 -7.26 -12.69 1.12
N ARG A 25 -8.11 -12.69 0.08
CA ARG A 25 -8.61 -13.93 -0.54
C ARG A 25 -7.53 -14.76 -1.20
N SER A 26 -6.46 -14.14 -1.69
CA SER A 26 -5.38 -14.86 -2.34
C SER A 26 -4.61 -15.77 -1.37
N GLY A 27 -4.57 -15.44 -0.07
CA GLY A 27 -3.85 -16.21 0.95
C GLY A 27 -2.33 -16.28 0.77
N LYS A 28 -1.75 -15.57 -0.22
CA LYS A 28 -0.32 -15.62 -0.57
C LYS A 28 0.56 -14.71 0.29
N ILE A 29 -0.05 -13.73 0.96
CA ILE A 29 0.66 -12.79 1.81
C ILE A 29 0.69 -13.35 3.23
N GLU A 30 1.88 -13.68 3.69
CA GLU A 30 2.12 -14.06 5.08
C GLU A 30 2.12 -12.80 5.97
N LEU A 31 1.22 -12.79 6.95
CA LEU A 31 1.17 -11.72 7.93
C LEU A 31 2.35 -11.87 8.90
N PRO A 32 3.06 -10.77 9.22
CA PRO A 32 4.12 -10.83 10.21
C PRO A 32 3.55 -11.09 11.61
N THR A 33 4.32 -11.78 12.45
CA THR A 33 3.95 -12.10 13.85
C THR A 33 3.65 -10.88 14.71
N TRP A 34 4.17 -9.71 14.33
CA TRP A 34 4.01 -8.46 15.07
C TRP A 34 2.82 -7.59 14.58
N ASN A 35 2.05 -8.06 13.60
CA ASN A 35 1.01 -7.28 12.90
C ASN A 35 -0.05 -6.65 13.84
N ASP A 36 -0.41 -7.37 14.88
CA ASP A 36 -1.43 -7.02 15.88
C ASP A 36 -0.91 -6.12 17.00
N ILE A 37 0.40 -6.11 17.26
CA ILE A 37 1.01 -5.39 18.38
C ILE A 37 1.53 -4.01 17.96
N VAL A 38 1.99 -3.85 16.71
CA VAL A 38 2.79 -2.68 16.32
C VAL A 38 1.98 -1.46 15.95
N LYS A 39 2.61 -0.30 16.15
CA LYS A 39 2.19 0.95 15.54
C LYS A 39 2.79 1.12 14.15
N THR A 40 2.08 1.83 13.29
CA THR A 40 2.49 2.06 11.90
C THR A 40 3.60 3.12 11.73
N GLY A 41 3.95 3.83 12.80
CA GLY A 41 5.02 4.80 12.86
C GLY A 41 5.14 5.40 14.26
N THR A 42 6.28 6.04 14.54
CA THR A 42 6.56 6.70 15.84
C THR A 42 5.65 7.89 16.10
N LEU A 43 5.08 8.48 15.04
CA LEU A 43 4.13 9.59 15.12
C LEU A 43 2.71 9.18 15.55
N LYS A 44 2.42 7.87 15.58
CA LYS A 44 1.10 7.37 15.98
C LYS A 44 1.08 7.08 17.47
N GLU A 45 0.01 7.50 18.13
CA GLU A 45 -0.22 7.22 19.54
C GLU A 45 -0.69 5.78 19.72
N LEU A 46 -1.69 5.37 18.92
CA LEU A 46 -2.33 4.06 18.95
C LEU A 46 -1.99 3.19 17.72
N ALA A 47 -2.21 1.88 17.87
CA ALA A 47 -2.15 0.92 16.77
C ALA A 47 -3.37 1.08 15.82
N PRO A 48 -3.29 0.56 14.59
CA PRO A 48 -4.45 0.54 13.68
C PRO A 48 -5.62 -0.25 14.27
N TYR A 49 -6.83 0.30 14.18
CA TYR A 49 -8.06 -0.37 14.64
C TYR A 49 -8.54 -1.47 13.70
N ASP A 50 -8.27 -1.32 12.41
CA ASP A 50 -8.69 -2.28 11.40
C ASP A 50 -7.76 -3.51 11.42
N PRO A 51 -8.24 -4.74 11.65
CA PRO A 51 -7.41 -5.94 11.62
C PRO A 51 -6.78 -6.19 10.23
N ASP A 52 -7.42 -5.72 9.16
CA ASP A 52 -6.97 -5.86 7.78
C ASP A 52 -6.07 -4.68 7.33
N TRP A 53 -5.59 -3.85 8.26
CA TRP A 53 -4.76 -2.68 7.96
C TRP A 53 -3.52 -3.04 7.10
N TYR A 54 -2.98 -4.24 7.28
CA TYR A 54 -1.83 -4.74 6.54
C TYR A 54 -2.13 -4.86 5.05
N TYR A 55 -3.27 -5.45 4.69
CA TYR A 55 -3.73 -5.60 3.31
C TYR A 55 -4.08 -4.26 2.68
N ILE A 56 -4.71 -3.37 3.43
CA ILE A 56 -5.00 -1.99 2.99
C ILE A 56 -3.71 -1.24 2.67
N ARG A 57 -2.70 -1.38 3.52
CA ARG A 57 -1.39 -0.76 3.29
C ARG A 57 -0.69 -1.38 2.09
N ALA A 58 -0.71 -2.70 1.93
CA ALA A 58 -0.16 -3.40 0.77
C ALA A 58 -0.82 -2.93 -0.54
N ALA A 59 -2.15 -2.84 -0.56
CA ALA A 59 -2.91 -2.35 -1.70
C ALA A 59 -2.57 -0.90 -2.07
N SER A 60 -2.49 -0.01 -1.06
CA SER A 60 -2.08 1.38 -1.25
C SER A 60 -0.67 1.50 -1.84
N MET A 61 0.26 0.65 -1.41
CA MET A 61 1.63 0.63 -1.89
C MET A 61 1.73 0.12 -3.33
N ALA A 62 1.04 -0.98 -3.66
CA ALA A 62 0.99 -1.54 -5.00
C ALA A 62 0.44 -0.52 -6.01
N ARG A 63 -0.67 0.16 -5.69
CA ARG A 63 -1.25 1.23 -6.53
C ARG A 63 -0.26 2.37 -6.79
N LYS A 64 0.46 2.82 -5.75
CA LYS A 64 1.42 3.93 -5.90
C LYS A 64 2.62 3.54 -6.77
N ILE A 65 3.07 2.29 -6.70
CA ILE A 65 4.16 1.77 -7.56
C ILE A 65 3.70 1.68 -9.01
N TYR A 66 2.47 1.20 -9.25
CA TYR A 66 1.87 1.18 -10.58
C TYR A 66 1.86 2.58 -11.22
N LEU A 67 1.49 3.62 -10.45
CA LEU A 67 1.35 4.98 -10.99
C LEU A 67 2.66 5.72 -11.20
N ARG A 68 3.63 5.58 -10.30
CA ARG A 68 4.86 6.42 -10.32
C ARG A 68 6.13 5.68 -10.72
N GLY A 69 6.19 4.36 -10.55
CA GLY A 69 7.44 3.61 -10.68
C GLY A 69 8.55 4.06 -9.71
N GLY A 70 9.62 3.28 -9.59
CA GLY A 70 10.85 3.70 -8.87
C GLY A 70 10.71 3.99 -7.37
N LEU A 71 9.62 3.58 -6.70
CA LEU A 71 9.39 3.94 -5.30
C LEU A 71 10.13 3.02 -4.32
N GLY A 72 11.02 3.62 -3.50
CA GLY A 72 11.77 2.93 -2.44
C GLY A 72 11.10 2.99 -1.05
N VAL A 73 11.73 2.35 -0.05
CA VAL A 73 11.24 2.35 1.35
C VAL A 73 11.19 3.79 1.89
N GLY A 74 12.21 4.60 1.58
CA GLY A 74 12.29 6.00 1.98
C GLY A 74 11.11 6.85 1.47
N SER A 75 10.66 6.61 0.25
CA SER A 75 9.52 7.30 -0.35
C SER A 75 8.23 6.97 0.40
N PHE A 76 7.98 5.68 0.66
CA PHE A 76 6.81 5.26 1.45
C PHE A 76 6.84 5.76 2.90
N ARG A 77 8.03 5.85 3.49
CA ARG A 77 8.20 6.43 4.82
C ARG A 77 7.79 7.90 4.89
N ARG A 78 7.98 8.67 3.80
CA ARG A 78 7.53 10.05 3.71
C ARG A 78 6.03 10.13 3.39
N ILE A 79 5.54 9.33 2.43
CA ILE A 79 4.13 9.32 2.00
C ILE A 79 3.18 8.99 3.15
N TYR A 80 3.54 8.00 3.99
CA TYR A 80 2.74 7.63 5.16
C TYR A 80 3.21 8.33 6.45
N GLY A 81 4.16 9.24 6.35
CA GLY A 81 4.59 10.10 7.45
C GLY A 81 3.55 11.18 7.77
N GLY A 82 3.84 12.00 8.78
CA GLY A 82 2.93 13.06 9.19
C GLY A 82 3.47 13.88 10.35
N GLY A 83 2.68 14.83 10.84
CA GLY A 83 3.02 15.60 12.02
C GLY A 83 3.04 14.71 13.27
N LYS A 84 4.13 14.78 14.04
CA LYS A 84 4.25 14.15 15.35
C LYS A 84 4.01 15.21 16.42
N ARG A 85 3.09 14.93 17.34
CA ARG A 85 2.90 15.72 18.57
C ARG A 85 4.06 15.42 19.53
N ASN A 86 4.76 16.46 19.98
CA ASN A 86 5.90 16.36 20.90
C ASN A 86 5.53 16.80 22.33
N GLY A 87 4.26 16.63 22.71
CA GLY A 87 3.74 17.13 23.99
C GLY A 87 3.67 18.66 24.01
N SER A 88 4.45 19.29 24.87
CA SER A 88 4.52 20.75 25.03
C SER A 88 5.36 21.45 23.97
N CYS A 89 6.19 20.72 23.22
CA CYS A 89 6.99 21.28 22.12
C CYS A 89 6.22 21.31 20.79
N PRO A 90 6.54 22.24 19.87
CA PRO A 90 5.90 22.33 18.56
C PRO A 90 5.92 21.01 17.76
N PRO A 91 4.89 20.77 16.93
CA PRO A 91 4.82 19.59 16.10
C PRO A 91 5.81 19.66 14.93
N HIS A 92 6.49 18.55 14.65
CA HIS A 92 7.40 18.42 13.50
C HIS A 92 7.04 17.18 12.67
N PHE A 93 7.40 17.20 11.40
CA PHE A 93 7.20 16.05 10.52
C PHE A 93 8.06 14.86 10.97
N SER A 94 7.43 13.70 11.11
CA SER A 94 8.10 12.44 11.37
C SER A 94 7.76 11.40 10.32
N LYS A 95 8.76 10.60 9.96
CA LYS A 95 8.64 9.52 8.97
C LYS A 95 7.88 8.34 9.58
N SER A 96 7.17 7.58 8.75
CA SER A 96 6.55 6.32 9.19
C SER A 96 7.58 5.21 9.38
N SER A 97 7.11 4.07 9.92
CA SER A 97 7.95 2.91 10.18
C SER A 97 8.54 2.33 8.89
N GLY A 98 9.87 2.20 8.86
CA GLY A 98 10.58 1.56 7.74
C GLY A 98 10.42 0.04 7.72
N SER A 99 10.28 -0.58 8.90
CA SER A 99 10.13 -2.04 9.00
C SER A 99 8.84 -2.51 8.32
N VAL A 100 7.72 -1.84 8.62
CA VAL A 100 6.41 -2.14 8.02
C VAL A 100 6.44 -2.01 6.50
N ALA A 101 6.95 -0.89 5.99
CA ALA A 101 7.04 -0.66 4.54
C ALA A 101 7.98 -1.66 3.86
N ARG A 102 9.09 -2.05 4.51
CA ARG A 102 10.03 -3.04 3.97
C ARG A 102 9.40 -4.44 3.91
N HIS A 103 8.74 -4.88 4.98
CA HIS A 103 8.09 -6.20 5.03
C HIS A 103 7.04 -6.35 3.93
N ILE A 104 6.16 -5.35 3.78
CA ILE A 104 5.13 -5.35 2.73
C ILE A 104 5.75 -5.46 1.33
N LEU A 105 6.86 -4.77 1.08
CA LEU A 105 7.50 -4.79 -0.24
C LEU A 105 8.17 -6.13 -0.54
N HIS A 106 8.74 -6.80 0.47
CA HIS A 106 9.22 -8.17 0.31
C HIS A 106 8.07 -9.14 0.04
N GLN A 107 6.96 -9.04 0.77
CA GLN A 107 5.79 -9.92 0.55
C GLN A 107 5.16 -9.74 -0.83
N LEU A 108 5.02 -8.50 -1.30
CA LEU A 108 4.53 -8.22 -2.65
C LEU A 108 5.51 -8.67 -3.75
N GLN A 109 6.81 -8.68 -3.45
CA GLN A 109 7.82 -9.24 -4.35
C GLN A 109 7.76 -10.77 -4.40
N ASN A 110 7.60 -11.44 -3.25
CA ASN A 110 7.42 -12.90 -3.18
C ASN A 110 6.16 -13.36 -3.93
N THR A 111 5.12 -12.51 -3.94
CA THR A 111 3.88 -12.77 -4.70
C THR A 111 4.01 -12.44 -6.20
N ASN A 112 5.19 -12.01 -6.68
CA ASN A 112 5.47 -11.58 -8.05
C ASN A 112 4.58 -10.44 -8.56
N ILE A 113 4.13 -9.54 -7.67
CA ILE A 113 3.39 -8.32 -8.04
C ILE A 113 4.38 -7.19 -8.35
N ILE A 114 5.51 -7.17 -7.64
CA ILE A 114 6.52 -6.10 -7.70
C ILE A 114 7.89 -6.72 -7.94
N GLU A 115 8.72 -6.03 -8.71
CA GLU A 115 10.13 -6.35 -8.92
C GLU A 115 11.05 -5.21 -8.48
N LEU A 116 12.32 -5.56 -8.25
CA LEU A 116 13.39 -4.58 -8.06
C LEU A 116 13.74 -3.95 -9.40
N ASP A 117 13.76 -2.63 -9.45
CA ASP A 117 14.19 -1.91 -10.66
C ASP A 117 15.73 -1.79 -10.69
N SER A 118 16.32 -1.90 -11.87
CA SER A 118 17.77 -1.81 -12.08
C SER A 118 18.32 -0.42 -11.74
N LYS A 119 17.49 0.62 -11.88
CA LYS A 119 17.79 2.01 -11.49
C LYS A 119 17.52 2.30 -10.01
N GLY A 120 17.13 1.27 -9.25
CA GLY A 120 16.78 1.37 -7.84
C GLY A 120 15.29 1.59 -7.59
N GLY A 121 14.84 1.21 -6.39
CA GLY A 121 13.44 1.27 -6.01
C GLY A 121 12.67 0.01 -6.42
N ARG A 122 11.40 0.16 -6.78
CA ARG A 122 10.52 -0.94 -7.17
C ARG A 122 9.70 -0.57 -8.39
N ARG A 123 9.47 -1.56 -9.25
CA ARG A 123 8.61 -1.47 -10.43
C ARG A 123 7.51 -2.53 -10.35
N ILE A 124 6.38 -2.26 -10.98
CA ILE A 124 5.32 -3.26 -11.12
C ILE A 124 5.70 -4.29 -12.18
N THR A 125 5.46 -5.57 -11.93
CA THR A 125 5.64 -6.64 -12.93
C THR A 125 4.49 -6.65 -13.93
N SER A 126 4.66 -7.33 -15.07
CA SER A 126 3.58 -7.51 -16.04
C SER A 126 2.38 -8.27 -15.43
N SER A 127 2.65 -9.29 -14.61
CA SER A 127 1.64 -10.02 -13.84
C SER A 127 0.92 -9.12 -12.82
N GLY A 128 1.67 -8.30 -12.07
CA GLY A 128 1.11 -7.36 -11.10
C GLY A 128 0.24 -6.29 -11.74
N GLN A 129 0.65 -5.78 -12.91
CA GLN A 129 -0.16 -4.85 -13.69
C GLN A 129 -1.48 -5.48 -14.12
N ARG A 130 -1.45 -6.71 -14.66
CA ARG A 130 -2.67 -7.43 -15.06
C ARG A 130 -3.61 -7.66 -13.89
N ASP A 131 -3.08 -8.04 -12.72
CA ASP A 131 -3.87 -8.29 -11.52
C ASP A 131 -4.56 -7.01 -11.02
N LEU A 132 -3.81 -5.90 -10.94
CA LEU A 132 -4.32 -4.59 -10.53
C LEU A 132 -5.42 -4.09 -11.49
N ASP A 133 -5.20 -4.20 -12.80
CA ASP A 133 -6.16 -3.74 -13.81
C ASP A 133 -7.42 -4.63 -13.85
N GLN A 134 -7.29 -5.94 -13.63
CA GLN A 134 -8.44 -6.85 -13.53
C GLN A 134 -9.32 -6.54 -12.31
N VAL A 135 -8.71 -6.20 -11.16
CA VAL A 135 -9.48 -5.78 -9.99
C VAL A 135 -10.10 -4.40 -10.21
N ALA A 136 -9.42 -3.47 -10.89
CA ALA A 136 -9.97 -2.17 -11.24
C ALA A 136 -11.25 -2.30 -12.08
N GLY A 137 -11.26 -3.20 -13.08
CA GLY A 137 -12.43 -3.42 -13.94
C GLY A 137 -13.67 -3.99 -13.23
N ARG A 138 -13.52 -4.53 -12.02
CA ARG A 138 -14.65 -5.01 -11.19
C ARG A 138 -15.31 -3.88 -10.39
N ILE A 139 -14.68 -2.71 -10.29
CA ILE A 139 -15.21 -1.58 -9.54
C ILE A 139 -16.10 -0.79 -10.48
N ALA A 140 -17.38 -0.69 -10.13
CA ALA A 140 -18.34 0.09 -10.89
C ALA A 140 -17.95 1.58 -10.79
N VAL A 141 -17.65 2.20 -11.93
CA VAL A 141 -17.49 3.64 -11.99
C VAL A 141 -18.90 4.24 -11.96
N VAL A 142 -19.24 4.91 -10.86
CA VAL A 142 -20.40 5.82 -10.86
C VAL A 142 -20.01 6.97 -11.79
N ALA A 143 -20.64 7.01 -12.96
CA ALA A 143 -20.44 8.11 -13.91
C ALA A 143 -20.81 9.45 -13.23
N PRO A 144 -20.08 10.54 -13.51
CA PRO A 144 -20.40 11.86 -12.96
C PRO A 144 -21.78 12.36 -13.41
#